data_AF-K0X7W0-F1
#
_entry.id   AF-K0X7W0-F1
#
_cell.length_a   1.000
_cell.length_b   1.000
_cell.length_c   1.000
_cell.angle_alpha   90.00
_cell.angle_beta   90.00
_cell.angle_gamma   90.00
#
_symmetry.space_group_name_H-M   'P 1'
#
loop_
_entity.id
_entity.type
_entity.pdbx_description
1 polymer ?
#
loop_
_entity_poly.entity_id
_entity_poly.type
_entity_poly.pdbx_seq_one_letter_code
_entity_poly.pdbx_strand_id
1 'polypeptide(L)' 'MRKLLCPQCKVSSMYVKNGKGERRAVYVTDGGVVVARKEGETLDGFDLETVYCMGCSWSGSPKRMVKM' A
#
# COMPACT_ATOMS: atom_id res chain seq x y z
N MET A 1 5.87 7.21 12.52
CA MET A 1 5.13 7.55 11.29
C MET A 1 3.74 6.94 11.37
N ARG A 2 2.66 7.73 11.22
CA ARG A 2 1.30 7.17 11.20
C ARG A 2 1.02 6.57 9.82
N LYS A 3 0.21 5.50 9.80
CA LYS A 3 -0.14 4.78 8.58
C LYS A 3 -1.61 5.02 8.26
N LEU A 4 -1.92 5.18 6.97
CA LEU A 4 -3.30 5.11 6.51
C LEU A 4 -3.77 3.65 6.55
N LEU A 5 -5.08 3.49 6.60
CA LEU A 5 -5.79 2.23 6.74
C LEU A 5 -6.66 1.99 5.51
N CYS A 6 -6.85 0.72 5.18
CA CYS A 6 -7.85 0.30 4.21
C CYS A 6 -9.22 0.88 4.62
N PRO A 7 -9.95 1.54 3.70
CA PRO A 7 -11.24 2.14 4.03
C PRO A 7 -12.29 1.10 4.43
N GLN A 8 -12.17 -0.15 3.95
CA GLN A 8 -13.11 -1.24 4.22
C GLN A 8 -12.81 -1.97 5.54
N CYS A 9 -11.64 -2.61 5.66
CA CYS A 9 -11.34 -3.48 6.81
C CYS A 9 -10.36 -2.89 7.84
N LYS A 10 -9.98 -1.62 7.68
CA LYS A 10 -9.14 -0.85 8.63
C LYS A 10 -7.74 -1.42 8.93
N VAL A 11 -7.22 -2.35 8.12
CA VAL A 11 -5.83 -2.79 8.20
C VAL A 11 -4.89 -1.81 7.49
N SER A 12 -3.66 -1.65 7.97
CA SER A 12 -2.63 -0.83 7.30
C SER A 12 -1.76 -1.60 6.31
N SER A 13 -1.87 -2.94 6.29
CA SER A 13 -1.04 -3.82 5.47
C SER A 13 -1.53 -3.82 4.02
N MET A 14 -0.73 -3.23 3.13
CA MET A 14 -1.02 -3.11 1.69
C MET A 14 0.05 -3.82 0.87
N TYR A 15 -0.20 -4.02 -0.42
CA TYR A 15 0.82 -4.39 -1.38
C TYR A 15 0.63 -3.66 -2.72
N VAL A 16 1.71 -3.53 -3.48
CA VAL A 16 1.73 -3.01 -4.86
C VAL A 16 2.09 -4.12 -5.83
N LYS A 17 1.80 -3.92 -7.11
CA LYS A 17 2.13 -4.86 -8.19
C LYS A 17 3.02 -4.20 -9.23
N ASN A 18 3.84 -4.99 -9.91
CA ASN A 18 4.53 -4.56 -11.13
C ASN A 18 3.90 -5.20 -12.37
N GLY A 19 4.39 -4.82 -13.56
CA GLY A 19 3.91 -5.37 -14.84
C GLY A 19 4.15 -6.88 -15.02
N LYS A 20 4.98 -7.51 -14.18
CA LYS A 20 5.22 -8.96 -14.18
C LYS A 20 4.29 -9.71 -13.21
N GLY A 21 3.43 -9.01 -12.48
CA GLY A 21 2.52 -9.59 -11.50
C GLY A 21 3.16 -9.89 -10.14
N GLU A 22 4.42 -9.51 -9.93
CA GLU A 22 5.07 -9.61 -8.63
C GLU A 22 4.39 -8.68 -7.63
N ARG A 23 4.42 -9.04 -6.35
CA ARG A 23 3.78 -8.27 -5.27
C ARG A 23 4.84 -7.82 -4.27
N ARG A 24 4.77 -6.56 -3.85
CA ARG A 24 5.63 -6.01 -2.79
C ARG A 24 4.78 -5.49 -1.65
N ALA A 25 5.10 -5.91 -0.43
CA ALA A 25 4.39 -5.44 0.75
C ALA A 25 4.79 -3.99 1.07
N VAL A 26 3.80 -3.14 1.34
CA VAL A 26 3.99 -1.71 1.61
C VAL A 26 3.11 -1.23 2.75
N TYR A 27 3.47 -0.06 3.28
CA TYR A 27 2.56 0.80 4.05
C TYR A 27 2.33 2.10 3.28
N VAL A 28 1.22 2.77 3.58
CA VAL A 28 0.98 4.14 3.12
C VAL A 28 1.04 5.05 4.33
N THR A 29 1.89 6.06 4.28
CA THR A 29 2.01 7.08 5.34
C THR A 29 0.77 7.98 5.35
N ASP A 30 0.53 8.69 6.45
CA ASP A 30 -0.54 9.69 6.54
C ASP A 30 -0.39 10.88 5.57
N GLY A 31 0.80 11.06 4.99
CA GLY A 31 1.07 11.96 3.86
C GLY A 31 0.77 11.35 2.48
N GLY A 32 0.27 10.11 2.42
CA GLY A 32 -0.04 9.42 1.16
C GLY A 32 1.18 8.81 0.45
N VAL A 33 2.33 8.73 1.11
CA VAL A 33 3.56 8.16 0.53
C VAL A 33 3.55 6.65 0.70
N VAL A 34 3.81 5.91 -0.38
CA VAL A 34 3.98 4.46 -0.36
C VAL A 34 5.41 4.11 0.04
N VAL A 35 5.57 3.29 1.07
CA VAL A 35 6.89 2.87 1.58
C VAL A 35 6.96 1.36 1.68
N ALA A 36 8.11 0.77 1.34
CA ALA A 36 8.34 -0.66 1.48
C ALA A 36 8.14 -1.10 2.93
N ARG A 37 7.52 -2.26 3.14
CA ARG A 37 7.27 -2.79 4.48
C ARG A 37 8.55 -3.30 5.15
N LYS A 38 9.48 -3.84 4.35
CA LYS A 38 10.76 -4.39 4.81
C LYS A 38 11.89 -3.43 4.43
N GLU A 39 12.78 -3.15 5.37
CA GLU A 39 13.97 -2.34 5.11
C GLU A 39 14.87 -3.01 4.06
N GLY A 40 15.44 -2.21 3.16
CA GLY A 40 16.27 -2.68 2.06
C GLY A 40 15.52 -3.19 0.84
N GLU A 41 14.18 -3.29 0.88
CA GLU A 41 13.40 -3.56 -0.34
C GLU A 41 13.18 -2.29 -1.16
N THR A 42 13.44 -2.38 -2.47
CA THR A 42 13.10 -1.34 -3.42
C THR A 42 11.67 -1.50 -3.94
N LEU A 43 11.08 -0.37 -4.34
CA LEU A 43 9.81 -0.29 -5.05
C LEU A 43 9.99 0.03 -6.54
N ASP A 44 11.22 -0.01 -7.05
CA ASP A 44 11.51 0.29 -8.45
C ASP A 44 10.76 -0.68 -9.38
N GLY A 45 10.07 -0.11 -10.38
CA GLY A 45 9.27 -0.86 -11.33
C GLY A 45 7.90 -1.33 -10.81
N PHE A 46 7.51 -1.00 -9.57
CA PHE A 46 6.14 -1.23 -9.08
C PHE A 46 5.23 -0.04 -9.36
N ASP A 47 3.95 -0.31 -9.62
CA ASP A 47 2.91 0.71 -9.66
C ASP A 47 2.58 1.17 -8.24
N LEU A 48 2.88 2.44 -7.95
CA LEU A 48 2.60 3.07 -6.65
C LEU A 48 1.30 3.89 -6.66
N GLU A 49 0.64 4.02 -7.81
CA GLU A 49 -0.63 4.71 -7.93
C GLU A 49 -1.79 3.84 -7.43
N THR A 50 -1.63 2.52 -7.47
CA THR A 50 -2.62 1.55 -6.97
C THR A 50 -2.04 0.68 -5.86
N VAL A 51 -2.67 0.73 -4.69
CA VAL A 51 -2.41 -0.21 -3.59
C VAL A 51 -3.54 -1.21 -3.45
N TYR A 52 -3.19 -2.42 -3.03
CA TYR A 52 -4.11 -3.52 -2.81
C TYR A 52 -4.10 -3.91 -1.33
N CYS A 53 -5.28 -4.10 -0.76
CA CYS A 53 -5.42 -4.52 0.63
C CYS A 53 -4.98 -5.97 0.82
N MET A 54 -4.18 -6.25 1.85
CA MET A 54 -3.87 -7.64 2.22
C MET A 54 -5.01 -8.34 2.97
N GLY A 55 -5.90 -7.58 3.63
CA GLY A 55 -6.95 -8.14 4.49
C GLY A 55 -8.34 -8.21 3.85
N CYS A 56 -8.55 -7.65 2.67
CA CYS A 56 -9.82 -7.73 1.93
C CYS A 56 -9.61 -7.45 0.44
N SER A 57 -10.68 -7.44 -0.35
CA SER A 57 -10.62 -7.26 -1.82
C SER A 57 -10.47 -5.80 -2.27
N TRP A 58 -10.33 -4.84 -1.35
CA TRP A 58 -10.20 -3.43 -1.70
C TRP A 58 -8.88 -3.15 -2.44
N SER A 59 -8.95 -2.33 -3.48
CA SER A 59 -7.80 -1.71 -4.12
C SER A 59 -8.16 -0.31 -4.59
N GLY A 60 -7.14 0.55 -4.71
CA GLY A 60 -7.32 1.91 -5.19
C GLY A 60 -6.14 2.80 -4.87
N SER A 61 -6.31 4.09 -5.12
CA SER A 61 -5.26 5.07 -4.86
C SER A 61 -4.92 5.19 -3.37
N PRO A 62 -3.62 5.32 -2.99
CA PRO A 62 -3.19 5.63 -1.63
C PRO A 62 -3.95 6.82 -1.01
N LYS A 63 -4.33 7.82 -1.83
CA LYS A 63 -5.08 9.01 -1.40
C LYS A 63 -6.50 8.71 -0.91
N ARG A 64 -7.05 7.53 -1.23
CA ARG A 64 -8.40 7.09 -0.81
C ARG A 64 -8.37 6.28 0.48
N MET A 65 -7.19 6.00 1.03
CA MET A 65 -7.06 5.35 2.34
C MET A 65 -7.40 6.35 3.46
N VAL A 66 -7.77 5.82 4.62
CA VAL A 66 -8.31 6.61 5.73
C VAL A 66 -7.36 6.63 6.93
N LYS A 67 -7.42 7.68 7.74
CA LYS A 67 -6.78 7.65 9.06
C LYS A 67 -7.60 6.76 10.01
N MET A 68 -6.98 6.33 11.10
CA MET A 68 -7.71 5.70 12.21
C MET A 68 -8.71 6.69 12.81
#